data_AF-L0HDB4-F1
#
_entry.id   AF-L0HDB4-F1
#
_cell.length_a   1.000
_cell.length_b   1.000
_cell.length_c   1.000
_cell.angle_alpha   90.00
_cell.angle_beta   90.00
_cell.angle_gamma   90.00
#
_symmetry.space_group_name_H-M   'P 1'
#
loop_
_entity.id
_entity.type
_entity.pdbx_description
1 polymer ?
#
loop_
_entity_poly.entity_id
_entity_poly.type
_entity_poly.pdbx_seq_one_letter_code
_entity_poly.pdbx_strand_id
1 'polypeptide(L)'
;MTGGTTPRFVLHEHFARHHHFDFRLEHDGVLASWAVPKGLPEKAGERRLAIAVEDHPLDYIGFEGTIPEGDYGAGEVKIADTGTYEPLEWGPGRIEVHLSGSRYTGKYVLIRFKKAGEREWLVLRTKV
;
A
#
# COMPACT_ATOMS: atom_id res chain seq x y z
N MET A 1 29.46 0.67 3.49
CA MET A 1 28.47 -0.33 3.02
C MET A 1 27.53 -0.61 4.17
N THR A 2 26.40 0.09 4.25
CA THR A 2 25.34 -0.23 5.22
C THR A 2 24.50 -1.32 4.58
N GLY A 3 24.62 -2.55 5.07
CA GLY A 3 23.70 -3.63 4.73
C GLY A 3 22.32 -3.29 5.28
N GLY A 4 21.56 -2.49 4.55
CA GLY A 4 20.17 -2.19 4.86
C GLY A 4 19.31 -3.37 4.41
N THR A 5 18.51 -3.91 5.33
CA THR A 5 17.44 -4.84 4.98
C THR A 5 16.55 -4.19 3.92
N THR A 6 16.28 -4.88 2.81
CA THR A 6 15.35 -4.38 1.80
C THR A 6 13.98 -4.14 2.45
N PRO A 7 13.40 -2.93 2.35
CA PRO A 7 12.17 -2.61 3.05
C PRO A 7 11.01 -3.47 2.51
N ARG A 8 10.02 -3.71 3.36
CA ARG A 8 8.92 -4.65 3.09
C ARG A 8 7.66 -3.92 2.64
N PHE A 9 6.80 -4.63 1.92
CA PHE A 9 5.43 -4.19 1.67
C PHE A 9 4.43 -5.28 2.02
N VAL A 10 3.19 -4.86 2.23
CA VAL A 10 2.04 -5.75 2.32
C VAL A 10 0.84 -5.11 1.63
N LEU A 11 0.06 -5.96 0.98
CA LEU A 11 -1.28 -5.64 0.53
C LEU A 11 -2.24 -6.49 1.36
N HIS A 12 -2.92 -5.86 2.30
CA HIS A 12 -4.00 -6.53 3.02
C HIS A 12 -5.29 -6.44 2.21
N GLU A 13 -6.08 -7.50 2.18
CA GLU A 13 -7.48 -7.49 1.76
C GLU A 13 -8.35 -7.34 3.01
N HIS A 14 -9.21 -6.33 2.99
CA HIS A 14 -9.95 -5.90 4.16
C HIS A 14 -11.46 -5.93 3.90
N PHE A 15 -12.13 -6.86 4.55
CA PHE A 15 -13.58 -7.05 4.53
C PHE A 15 -14.25 -6.21 5.62
N ALA A 16 -14.03 -4.89 5.56
CA ALA A 16 -14.74 -3.91 6.38
C ALA A 16 -16.17 -3.68 5.86
N ARG A 17 -16.84 -2.62 6.36
CA ARG A 17 -18.15 -2.17 5.82
C ARG A 17 -18.16 -2.05 4.30
N HIS A 18 -17.04 -1.61 3.72
CA HIS A 18 -16.76 -1.70 2.31
C HIS A 18 -15.49 -2.52 2.12
N HIS A 19 -15.56 -3.53 1.26
CA HIS A 19 -14.41 -4.28 0.82
C HIS A 19 -13.40 -3.34 0.13
N HIS A 20 -12.15 -3.42 0.56
CA HIS A 20 -11.03 -2.68 -0.02
C HIS A 20 -9.73 -3.41 0.26
N PHE A 21 -8.63 -2.84 -0.22
CA PHE A 21 -7.29 -3.34 0.07
C PHE A 21 -6.48 -2.25 0.77
N ASP A 22 -5.66 -2.59 1.75
CA ASP A 22 -4.71 -1.67 2.35
C ASP A 22 -3.31 -1.95 1.82
N PHE A 23 -2.78 -1.02 1.04
CA PHE A 23 -1.41 -1.07 0.55
C PHE A 23 -0.48 -0.34 1.51
N ARG A 24 0.57 -1.03 1.97
CA ARG A 24 1.43 -0.53 3.03
C ARG A 24 2.90 -0.73 2.66
N LEU A 25 3.71 0.29 2.88
CA LEU A 25 5.15 0.32 2.62
C LEU A 25 5.89 0.60 3.92
N GLU A 26 6.82 -0.27 4.31
CA GLU A 26 7.76 0.00 5.40
C GLU A 26 8.68 1.17 5.00
N HIS A 27 8.59 2.29 5.70
CA HIS A 27 9.35 3.49 5.42
C HIS A 27 9.55 4.31 6.70
N ASP A 28 10.78 4.79 6.96
CA ASP A 28 11.11 5.64 8.11
C ASP A 28 10.57 5.15 9.48
N GLY A 29 10.58 3.83 9.70
CA GLY A 29 10.18 3.21 10.96
C GLY A 29 8.68 2.98 11.14
N VAL A 30 7.86 3.23 10.11
CA VAL A 30 6.42 3.01 10.11
C VAL A 30 5.96 2.29 8.83
N LEU A 31 4.69 1.91 8.78
CA LEU A 31 4.00 1.47 7.57
C LEU A 31 3.20 2.63 6.98
N ALA A 32 3.78 3.33 6.00
CA ALA A 32 3.06 4.31 5.20
C ALA A 32 1.94 3.60 4.44
N SER A 33 0.69 4.05 4.63
CA SER A 33 -0.49 3.25 4.31
C SER A 33 -1.51 3.97 3.42
N TRP A 34 -2.11 3.22 2.49
CA TRP A 34 -3.19 3.68 1.63
C TRP A 34 -4.30 2.64 1.50
N ALA A 35 -5.54 3.07 1.67
CA ALA A 35 -6.71 2.28 1.28
C ALA A 35 -6.92 2.38 -0.24
N VAL A 36 -7.00 1.24 -0.92
CA VAL A 36 -7.12 1.07 -2.37
C VAL A 36 -8.39 0.26 -2.66
N PRO A 37 -9.55 0.93 -2.89
CA PRO A 37 -10.85 0.27 -2.97
C PRO A 37 -10.98 -0.85 -4.00
N LYS A 38 -10.13 -0.82 -5.05
CA LYS A 38 -10.14 -1.81 -6.13
C LYS A 38 -8.83 -2.57 -6.28
N GLY A 39 -8.00 -2.58 -5.24
CA GLY A 39 -6.68 -3.21 -5.23
C GLY A 39 -5.66 -2.49 -6.12
N LEU A 40 -4.41 -2.97 -6.09
CA LEU A 40 -3.34 -2.43 -6.92
C LEU A 40 -3.58 -2.75 -8.40
N PRO A 41 -3.20 -1.86 -9.34
CA PRO A 41 -3.35 -2.11 -10.77
C PRO A 41 -2.49 -3.29 -11.22
N GLU A 42 -3.11 -4.32 -11.81
CA GLU A 42 -2.40 -5.49 -12.32
C GLU A 42 -1.86 -5.30 -13.74
N LYS A 43 -2.35 -4.34 -14.51
CA LYS A 43 -1.89 -4.10 -15.88
C LYS A 43 -1.26 -2.73 -16.01
N ALA A 44 -0.20 -2.66 -16.80
CA ALA A 44 0.47 -1.40 -17.05
C ALA A 44 -0.46 -0.40 -17.76
N GLY A 45 -0.48 0.84 -17.27
CA GLY A 45 -1.38 1.90 -17.76
C GLY A 45 -2.71 1.99 -17.02
N GLU A 46 -3.06 1.01 -16.17
CA GLU A 46 -4.18 1.14 -15.24
C GLU A 46 -3.84 2.11 -14.11
N ARG A 47 -4.87 2.83 -13.65
CA ARG A 47 -4.79 3.77 -12.53
C ARG A 47 -5.88 3.43 -11.52
N ARG A 48 -5.54 3.40 -10.24
CA ARG A 48 -6.48 3.14 -9.14
C ARG A 48 -6.39 4.27 -8.13
N LEU A 49 -7.52 4.64 -7.54
CA LEU A 49 -7.56 5.56 -6.40
C LEU A 49 -6.88 4.86 -5.21
N ALA A 50 -6.00 5.59 -4.53
CA ALA A 50 -5.38 5.20 -3.28
C ALA A 50 -5.57 6.35 -2.29
N ILE A 51 -6.16 6.09 -1.13
CA ILE A 51 -6.51 7.11 -0.15
C ILE A 51 -5.53 6.94 1.01
N ALA A 52 -4.71 7.96 1.29
CA ALA A 52 -3.78 7.91 2.42
C ALA A 52 -4.55 7.80 3.74
N VAL A 53 -4.11 6.86 4.58
CA VAL A 53 -4.62 6.62 5.92
C VAL A 53 -3.48 6.80 6.93
N GLU A 54 -3.81 6.72 8.22
CA GLU A 54 -2.84 6.83 9.29
C GLU A 54 -1.72 5.79 9.17
N ASP A 55 -0.50 6.15 9.57
CA ASP A 55 0.63 5.23 9.60
C ASP A 55 0.35 4.08 10.57
N HIS A 56 0.82 2.89 10.22
CA HIS A 56 0.67 1.70 11.07
C HIS A 56 2.01 1.26 11.65
N PRO A 57 2.02 0.60 12.82
CA PRO A 57 3.26 0.09 13.40
C PRO A 57 3.82 -1.07 12.55
N LEU A 58 5.14 -1.25 12.59
CA LEU A 58 5.85 -2.22 11.72
C LEU A 58 5.47 -3.68 11.97
N ASP A 59 5.02 -4.01 13.18
CA ASP A 59 4.54 -5.36 13.55
C ASP A 59 3.21 -5.71 12.88
N TYR A 60 2.42 -4.71 12.48
CA TYR A 60 1.15 -4.89 11.77
C TYR A 60 1.30 -5.46 10.36
N ILE A 61 2.52 -5.49 9.81
CA ILE A 61 2.76 -5.92 8.44
C ILE A 61 2.40 -7.39 8.19
N GLY A 62 2.40 -8.21 9.24
CA GLY A 62 2.05 -9.63 9.18
C GLY A 62 0.69 -9.96 9.80
N PHE A 63 -0.15 -8.96 10.04
CA PHE A 63 -1.44 -9.15 10.70
C PHE A 63 -2.45 -9.84 9.78
N GLU A 64 -3.05 -10.92 10.25
CA GLU A 64 -4.25 -11.53 9.69
C GLU A 64 -5.21 -11.85 10.84
N GLY A 65 -6.50 -11.58 10.64
CA GLY A 65 -7.50 -11.79 11.69
C GLY A 65 -8.70 -10.87 11.54
N THR A 66 -9.54 -10.86 12.57
CA THR A 66 -10.76 -10.03 12.59
C THR A 66 -10.60 -8.90 13.58
N ILE A 67 -10.77 -7.67 13.10
CA ILE A 67 -10.88 -6.48 13.94
C ILE A 67 -12.31 -6.43 14.49
N PRO A 68 -12.51 -6.35 15.82
CA PRO A 68 -13.83 -6.37 16.44
C PRO A 68 -14.78 -5.28 15.93
N GLU A 69 -16.08 -5.57 15.95
CA GLU A 69 -17.09 -4.54 15.66
C GLU A 69 -17.02 -3.40 16.69
N GLY A 70 -17.15 -2.17 16.20
CA GLY A 70 -17.06 -0.95 17.03
C GLY A 70 -15.67 -0.31 17.02
N ASP A 71 -14.62 -1.08 16.68
CA ASP A 71 -13.28 -0.55 16.50
C ASP A 71 -13.10 0.09 15.11
N TYR A 72 -12.15 1.01 15.01
CA TYR A 72 -11.78 1.59 13.73
C TYR A 72 -11.18 0.51 12.83
N GLY A 73 -11.74 0.34 11.63
CA GLY A 73 -11.35 -0.73 10.72
C GLY A 73 -11.96 -2.09 11.06
N ALA A 74 -13.10 -2.16 11.76
CA ALA A 74 -13.81 -3.42 11.99
C ALA A 74 -14.03 -4.23 10.70
N GLY A 75 -13.68 -5.50 10.73
CA GLY A 75 -13.70 -6.38 9.56
C GLY A 75 -12.64 -7.47 9.61
N GLU A 76 -12.76 -8.44 8.69
CA GLU A 76 -11.71 -9.45 8.49
C GLU A 76 -10.58 -8.87 7.62
N VAL A 77 -9.34 -9.13 8.02
CA VAL A 77 -8.11 -8.72 7.34
C VAL A 77 -7.32 -9.97 6.97
N LYS A 78 -6.92 -10.07 5.70
CA LYS A 78 -6.09 -11.14 5.15
C LYS A 78 -4.91 -10.54 4.37
N ILE A 79 -3.81 -11.28 4.24
CA ILE A 79 -2.71 -10.85 3.37
C ILE A 79 -3.01 -11.32 1.94
N ALA A 80 -3.24 -10.36 1.04
CA ALA A 80 -3.45 -10.63 -0.38
C ALA A 80 -2.12 -10.74 -1.16
N ASP A 81 -1.10 -9.99 -0.75
CA ASP A 81 0.27 -10.14 -1.23
C ASP A 81 1.25 -9.52 -0.24
N THR A 82 2.49 -9.98 -0.24
CA THR A 82 3.57 -9.44 0.59
C THR A 82 4.91 -9.68 -0.07
N GLY A 83 5.91 -8.89 0.29
CA GLY A 83 7.26 -9.03 -0.21
C GLY A 83 8.14 -7.86 0.18
N THR A 84 9.15 -7.60 -0.64
CA THR A 84 10.04 -6.46 -0.48
C THR A 84 9.81 -5.43 -1.58
N TYR A 85 10.32 -4.22 -1.37
CA TYR A 85 10.35 -3.21 -2.42
C TYR A 85 11.67 -2.44 -2.44
N GLU A 86 11.99 -1.87 -3.60
CA GLU A 86 13.08 -0.91 -3.75
C GLU A 86 12.48 0.50 -3.92
N PRO A 87 12.81 1.47 -3.05
CA PRO A 87 12.43 2.86 -3.26
C PRO A 87 13.25 3.47 -4.40
N LEU A 88 12.57 4.01 -5.40
CA LEU A 88 13.18 4.72 -6.53
C LEU A 88 13.02 6.24 -6.38
N GLU A 89 11.90 6.68 -5.81
CA GLU A 89 11.63 8.08 -5.45
C GLU A 89 10.71 8.10 -4.22
N TRP A 90 10.97 9.00 -3.27
CA TRP A 90 10.08 9.24 -2.14
C TRP A 90 9.95 10.75 -1.88
N GLY A 91 8.83 11.32 -2.31
CA GLY A 91 8.55 12.75 -2.20
C GLY A 91 7.10 13.04 -1.79
N PRO A 92 6.82 14.28 -1.37
CA PRO A 92 5.53 14.68 -0.78
C PRO A 92 4.32 14.62 -1.73
N GLY A 93 4.54 14.41 -3.03
CA GLY A 93 3.49 14.28 -4.03
C GLY A 93 3.71 13.15 -5.03
N ARG A 94 4.81 12.39 -4.88
CA ARG A 94 5.19 11.31 -5.79
C ARG A 94 6.03 10.30 -5.02
N ILE A 95 5.64 9.03 -5.10
CA ILE A 95 6.40 7.90 -4.59
C ILE A 95 6.54 6.90 -5.73
N GLU A 96 7.75 6.44 -5.99
CA GLU A 96 8.04 5.43 -7.00
C GLU A 96 8.79 4.28 -6.36
N VAL A 97 8.28 3.06 -6.55
CA VAL A 97 8.83 1.84 -5.96
C VAL A 97 8.87 0.71 -6.98
N HIS A 98 9.83 -0.19 -6.84
CA HIS A 98 9.80 -1.49 -7.49
C HIS A 98 9.34 -2.54 -6.48
N LEU A 99 8.18 -3.17 -6.71
CA LEU A 99 7.66 -4.23 -5.85
C LEU A 99 8.20 -5.60 -6.26
N SER A 100 8.52 -6.41 -5.26
CA SER A 100 8.98 -7.80 -5.39
C SER A 100 8.07 -8.71 -4.55
N GLY A 101 6.79 -8.78 -4.94
CA GLY A 101 5.77 -9.65 -4.35
C GLY A 101 5.58 -10.97 -5.07
N SER A 102 4.66 -11.79 -4.55
CA SER A 102 4.25 -13.03 -5.19
C SER A 102 3.30 -12.79 -6.38
N ARG A 103 2.46 -11.75 -6.28
CA ARG A 103 1.48 -11.37 -7.32
C ARG A 103 1.80 -10.01 -7.94
N TYR A 104 2.14 -9.04 -7.10
CA TYR A 104 2.43 -7.67 -7.51
C TYR A 104 3.95 -7.48 -7.61
N THR A 105 4.45 -7.55 -8.83
CA THR A 105 5.86 -7.30 -9.17
C THR A 105 6.01 -6.17 -10.19
N GLY A 106 7.12 -5.45 -10.11
CA GLY A 106 7.49 -4.38 -11.05
C GLY A 106 7.27 -2.99 -10.48
N LYS A 107 7.34 -1.99 -11.35
CA LYS A 107 7.35 -0.58 -10.96
C LYS A 107 5.93 -0.03 -10.74
N TYR A 108 5.73 0.58 -9.57
CA TYR A 108 4.51 1.27 -9.17
C TYR A 108 4.81 2.72 -8.82
N VAL A 109 3.89 3.60 -9.18
CA VAL A 109 3.99 5.04 -8.89
C VAL A 109 2.72 5.47 -8.17
N LEU A 110 2.87 6.11 -7.01
CA LEU A 110 1.81 6.84 -6.33
C LEU A 110 1.98 8.33 -6.62
N ILE A 111 0.92 8.99 -7.08
CA ILE A 111 0.92 10.42 -7.39
C ILE A 111 -0.22 11.09 -6.64
N ARG A 112 0.06 12.14 -5.87
CA ARG A 112 -0.96 12.86 -5.11
C ARG A 112 -1.91 13.60 -6.04
N PHE A 113 -3.20 13.35 -5.89
CA PHE A 113 -4.25 13.93 -6.70
C PHE A 113 -4.98 15.05 -5.96
N LYS A 114 -4.26 16.16 -5.75
CA LYS A 114 -4.72 17.33 -4.96
C LYS A 114 -6.08 17.91 -5.38
N LYS A 115 -6.50 17.71 -6.63
CA LYS A 115 -7.81 18.18 -7.12
C LYS A 115 -8.99 17.36 -6.57
N ALA A 116 -8.77 16.13 -6.13
CA ALA A 116 -9.79 15.29 -5.51
C ALA A 116 -9.82 15.38 -3.98
N GLY A 117 -8.73 15.87 -3.38
CA GLY A 117 -8.63 16.18 -1.96
C GLY A 117 -7.19 16.06 -1.45
N GLU A 118 -7.02 16.19 -0.13
CA GLU A 118 -5.68 16.20 0.49
C GLU A 118 -5.09 14.81 0.68
N ARG A 119 -5.91 13.77 0.81
CA ARG A 119 -5.50 12.39 1.08
C ARG A 119 -5.52 11.52 -0.17
N GLU A 120 -5.97 12.06 -1.29
CA GLU A 120 -6.21 11.33 -2.52
C GLU A 120 -4.91 11.18 -3.30
N TRP A 121 -4.58 9.94 -3.64
CA TRP A 121 -3.50 9.54 -4.51
C TRP A 121 -4.03 8.68 -5.65
N LEU A 122 -3.26 8.60 -6.72
CA LEU A 122 -3.43 7.59 -7.75
C LEU A 122 -2.25 6.64 -7.67
N VAL A 123 -2.51 5.34 -7.67
CA VAL A 123 -1.48 4.32 -7.88
C VAL A 123 -1.56 3.82 -9.32
N LEU A 124 -0.40 3.71 -9.97
CA LEU A 124 -0.23 3.30 -11.35
C LEU A 124 0.81 2.18 -11.43
N ARG A 125 0.54 1.17 -12.26
CA ARG A 125 1.58 0.23 -12.71
C ARG A 125 2.19 0.77 -14.00
N THR A 126 3.50 0.99 -14.03
CA THR A 126 4.17 1.48 -15.23
C THR A 126 4.62 0.32 -16.12
N LYS A 127 4.75 0.57 -17.42
CA LYS A 127 5.50 -0.35 -18.29
C LYS A 127 6.97 -0.28 -17.88
N VAL A 128 7.61 -1.44 -17.82
CA VAL A 128 9.08 -1.53 -17.79
C VAL A 128 9.61 -1.05 -19.14
#